data_AF-A0AAW0TEP3-F1
#
_entry.id   AF-A0AAW0TEP3-F1
#
_cell.length_a   1.000
_cell.length_b   1.000
_cell.length_c   1.000
_cell.angle_alpha   90.00
_cell.angle_beta   90.00
_cell.angle_gamma   90.00
#
_symmetry.space_group_name_H-M   'P 1'
#
loop_
_entity.id
_entity.type
_entity.pdbx_description
1 polymer ?
#
loop_
_entity_poly.entity_id
_entity_poly.type
_entity_poly.pdbx_seq_one_letter_code
_entity_poly.pdbx_strand_id
1 'polypeptide(L)'
;MATVQAKEQPTLDGANEQGFLAFFRNLPEKPNTTVRVFDRGEYYTVHGQDALLAARDLFRTHAVVKLLGSGSNKVESVVLSRLNFESFMRDLLLVKHYRVEVYKSKSASKNDWEIEYKASPGQPFPAGGGAVWGKH
;
A
#
# COMPACT_ATOMS: atom_id res chain seq x y z
N MET A 1 -21.05 -11.71 -28.21
CA MET A 1 -19.94 -12.31 -27.46
C MET A 1 -19.21 -11.17 -26.77
N ALA A 2 -19.24 -11.11 -25.43
CA ALA A 2 -18.61 -10.01 -24.69
C ALA A 2 -17.11 -10.31 -24.51
N THR A 3 -16.26 -9.52 -25.14
CA THR A 3 -14.81 -9.55 -24.95
C THR A 3 -14.49 -9.02 -23.57
N VAL A 4 -14.02 -9.89 -22.68
CA VAL A 4 -13.48 -9.49 -21.38
C VAL A 4 -12.16 -8.73 -21.63
N GLN A 5 -12.22 -7.40 -21.58
CA GLN A 5 -11.02 -6.57 -21.57
C GLN A 5 -10.18 -6.97 -20.37
N ALA A 6 -8.95 -7.42 -20.63
CA ALA A 6 -7.92 -7.55 -19.62
C ALA A 6 -7.84 -6.20 -18.91
N LYS A 7 -8.18 -6.18 -17.61
CA LYS A 7 -7.97 -5.02 -16.74
C LYS A 7 -6.51 -4.62 -16.90
N GLU A 8 -6.27 -3.53 -17.63
CA GLU A 8 -4.98 -2.88 -17.72
C GLU A 8 -4.48 -2.71 -16.29
N GLN A 9 -3.50 -3.52 -15.94
CA GLN A 9 -2.86 -3.39 -14.64
C GLN A 9 -2.08 -2.08 -14.70
N PRO A 10 -2.27 -1.16 -13.74
CA PRO A 10 -1.63 0.14 -13.77
C PRO A 10 -0.12 -0.03 -13.97
N THR A 11 0.40 0.44 -15.11
CA THR A 11 1.82 0.51 -15.37
C THR A 11 2.31 1.77 -14.67
N LEU A 12 3.14 1.59 -13.64
CA LEU A 12 3.82 2.72 -13.01
C LEU A 12 4.90 3.18 -13.99
N ASP A 13 4.88 4.47 -14.33
CA ASP A 13 5.91 5.09 -15.17
C ASP A 13 7.29 4.87 -14.52
N GLY A 14 8.26 4.37 -15.28
CA GLY A 14 9.53 3.87 -14.74
C GLY A 14 10.35 4.91 -13.97
N ALA A 15 10.19 6.20 -14.29
CA ALA A 15 10.83 7.29 -13.55
C ALA A 15 10.21 7.46 -12.15
N ASN A 16 8.89 7.27 -12.04
CA ASN A 16 8.18 7.37 -10.78
C ASN A 16 8.46 6.15 -9.88
N GLU A 17 8.67 4.98 -10.49
CA GLU A 17 9.07 3.77 -9.78
C GLU A 17 10.42 3.92 -9.06
N GLN A 18 11.44 4.46 -9.72
CA GLN A 18 12.76 4.62 -9.10
C GLN A 18 12.74 5.59 -7.91
N GLY A 19 12.04 6.72 -8.03
CA GLY A 19 11.89 7.66 -6.93
C GLY A 19 11.14 7.05 -5.75
N PHE A 20 10.09 6.28 -6.03
CA PHE A 20 9.37 5.53 -4.99
C PHE A 20 10.27 4.51 -4.29
N LEU A 21 11.03 3.72 -5.04
CA LEU A 21 11.93 2.71 -4.45
C LEU A 21 13.01 3.36 -3.57
N ALA A 22 13.56 4.50 -4.00
CA ALA A 22 14.50 5.28 -3.19
C ALA A 22 13.84 5.76 -1.89
N PHE A 23 12.61 6.29 -1.94
CA PHE A 23 11.85 6.67 -0.76
C PHE A 23 11.58 5.46 0.16
N PHE A 24 11.05 4.37 -0.40
CA PHE A 24 10.66 3.17 0.35
C PHE A 24 11.84 2.56 1.12
N ARG A 25 13.04 2.60 0.54
CA ARG A 25 14.28 2.13 1.19
C ARG A 25 14.80 3.03 2.29
N ASN A 26 14.51 4.33 2.20
CA ASN A 26 14.86 5.30 3.23
C ASN A 26 13.83 5.36 4.36
N LEU A 27 12.72 4.63 4.25
CA LEU A 27 11.75 4.56 5.34
C LEU A 27 12.39 3.89 6.57
N PRO A 28 12.07 4.38 7.79
CA PRO A 28 12.57 3.78 9.01
C PRO A 28 12.11 2.32 9.12
N GLU A 29 12.89 1.52 9.81
CA GLU A 29 12.49 0.15 10.14
C GLU A 29 11.17 0.17 10.91
N LYS A 30 10.30 -0.79 10.61
CA LYS A 30 9.00 -0.92 11.27
C LYS A 30 8.87 -2.28 11.93
N PRO A 31 8.09 -2.40 13.01
CA PRO A 31 7.71 -3.70 13.54
C PRO A 31 6.97 -4.52 12.48
N ASN A 32 7.13 -5.85 12.52
CA ASN A 32 6.38 -6.76 11.65
C ASN A 32 4.85 -6.72 11.87
N THR A 33 4.41 -6.09 12.97
CA THR A 33 3.00 -5.85 13.31
C THR A 33 2.48 -4.52 12.76
N THR A 34 3.28 -3.76 12.02
CA THR A 34 2.87 -2.53 11.33
C THR A 34 2.91 -2.76 9.83
N VAL A 35 1.81 -2.53 9.13
CA VAL A 35 1.69 -2.65 7.66
C VAL A 35 1.67 -1.27 7.03
N ARG A 36 2.48 -1.04 6.00
CA ARG A 36 2.50 0.21 5.24
C ARG A 36 1.79 0.05 3.91
N VAL A 37 0.79 0.89 3.67
CA VAL A 37 0.02 0.94 2.44
C VAL A 37 0.24 2.29 1.78
N PHE A 38 0.34 2.32 0.46
CA PHE A 38 0.59 3.51 -0.33
C PHE A 38 -0.61 3.78 -1.24
N ASP A 39 -1.29 4.89 -1.00
CA ASP A 39 -2.41 5.39 -1.80
C ASP A 39 -1.90 6.01 -3.10
N ARG A 40 -2.34 5.46 -4.23
CA ARG A 40 -2.06 5.94 -5.59
C ARG A 40 -3.25 6.73 -6.18
N GLY A 41 -4.26 7.03 -5.37
CA GLY A 41 -5.49 7.74 -5.71
C GLY A 41 -6.62 6.81 -6.15
N GLU A 42 -6.38 6.00 -7.19
CA GLU A 42 -7.39 5.05 -7.70
C GLU A 42 -7.28 3.67 -7.06
N TYR A 43 -6.08 3.29 -6.65
CA TYR A 43 -5.76 2.00 -6.07
C TYR A 43 -4.69 2.17 -4.97
N TYR A 44 -4.51 1.12 -4.18
CA TYR A 44 -3.51 1.06 -3.14
C TYR A 44 -2.40 0.09 -3.52
N THR A 45 -1.22 0.31 -2.96
CA THR A 45 -0.05 -0.56 -3.17
C THR A 45 0.60 -0.89 -1.85
N VAL A 46 1.05 -2.13 -1.71
CA VAL A 46 1.82 -2.62 -0.56
C VAL A 46 3.10 -3.25 -1.08
N HIS A 47 4.19 -3.16 -0.30
CA HIS A 47 5.53 -3.50 -0.78
C HIS A 47 6.33 -4.35 0.23
N GLY A 48 7.26 -5.15 -0.26
CA GLY A 48 8.12 -6.05 0.51
C GLY A 48 7.31 -7.13 1.25
N GLN A 49 7.61 -7.31 2.54
CA GLN A 49 6.93 -8.31 3.38
C GLN A 49 5.42 -8.06 3.48
N ASP A 50 4.99 -6.79 3.44
CA ASP A 50 3.57 -6.42 3.49
C ASP A 50 2.83 -6.86 2.22
N ALA A 51 3.52 -6.89 1.09
CA ALA A 51 2.99 -7.39 -0.18
C ALA A 51 2.75 -8.89 -0.12
N LEU A 52 3.71 -9.65 0.42
CA LEU A 52 3.56 -11.09 0.62
C LEU A 52 2.43 -11.41 1.61
N LEU A 53 2.32 -10.62 2.68
CA LEU A 53 1.23 -10.73 3.64
C LEU A 53 -0.13 -10.52 2.96
N ALA A 54 -0.29 -9.45 2.19
CA ALA A 54 -1.53 -9.16 1.48
C ALA A 54 -1.88 -10.22 0.44
N ALA A 55 -0.88 -10.71 -0.32
CA ALA A 55 -1.05 -11.78 -1.31
C ALA A 55 -1.59 -13.06 -0.66
N ARG A 56 -1.02 -13.45 0.49
CA ARG A 56 -1.45 -14.62 1.24
C ARG A 56 -2.82 -14.43 1.89
N ASP A 57 -3.05 -13.30 2.56
CA ASP A 57 -4.22 -13.13 3.42
C ASP A 57 -5.48 -12.75 2.61
N LEU A 58 -5.35 -11.91 1.56
CA LEU A 58 -6.48 -11.51 0.72
C LEU A 58 -6.74 -12.44 -0.45
N PHE A 59 -5.69 -12.74 -1.22
CA PHE A 59 -5.84 -13.43 -2.50
C PHE A 59 -5.58 -14.93 -2.40
N ARG A 60 -5.03 -15.40 -1.26
CA ARG A 60 -4.63 -16.80 -1.04
C ARG A 60 -3.66 -17.31 -2.12
N THR A 61 -2.94 -16.41 -2.78
CA THR A 61 -2.00 -16.72 -3.86
C THR A 61 -0.91 -15.66 -3.97
N HIS A 62 0.31 -16.08 -4.30
CA HIS A 62 1.42 -15.17 -4.61
C HIS A 62 1.42 -14.70 -6.07
N ALA A 63 0.49 -15.17 -6.91
CA ALA A 63 0.43 -14.79 -8.32
C ALA A 63 0.15 -13.29 -8.56
N VAL A 64 -0.39 -12.60 -7.55
CA VAL A 64 -0.67 -11.15 -7.59
C VAL A 64 0.55 -10.29 -7.25
N VAL A 65 1.65 -10.92 -6.77
CA VAL A 65 2.87 -10.22 -6.39
C VAL A 65 3.66 -9.87 -7.65
N LYS A 66 3.88 -8.57 -7.83
CA LYS A 66 4.76 -8.01 -8.87
C LYS A 66 6.10 -7.64 -8.26
N LEU A 67 7.13 -7.57 -9.09
CA LEU A 67 8.43 -7.06 -8.70
C LEU A 67 8.57 -5.65 -9.29
N LEU A 68 8.57 -4.62 -8.45
CA LEU A 68 8.97 -3.26 -8.85
C LEU A 68 10.49 -3.15 -8.79
N GLY A 69 11.09 -2.48 -9.77
CA GLY A 69 12.52 -2.23 -9.84
C GLY A 69 13.26 -3.10 -10.85
N SER A 70 14.53 -2.79 -11.04
CA SER A 70 15.41 -3.45 -12.02
C SER A 70 16.65 -4.05 -11.37
N GLY A 71 17.14 -5.17 -11.91
CA GLY A 71 18.36 -5.84 -11.45
C GLY A 71 18.24 -6.42 -10.04
N SER A 72 19.21 -6.12 -9.16
CA SER A 72 19.23 -6.53 -7.75
C SER A 72 18.29 -5.70 -6.87
N ASN A 73 17.62 -4.69 -7.43
CA ASN A 73 16.84 -3.72 -6.67
C ASN A 73 15.32 -4.01 -6.68
N LYS A 74 14.95 -5.26 -6.90
CA LYS A 74 13.54 -5.68 -7.00
C LYS A 74 12.87 -5.69 -5.63
N VAL A 75 11.63 -5.24 -5.58
CA VAL A 75 10.78 -5.21 -4.38
C VAL A 75 9.43 -5.81 -4.72
N GLU A 76 9.01 -6.82 -3.94
CA GLU A 76 7.68 -7.41 -4.02
C GLU A 76 6.62 -6.36 -3.80
N SER A 77 5.59 -6.37 -4.62
CA SER A 77 4.60 -5.31 -4.65
C SER A 77 3.25 -5.87 -5.08
N VAL A 78 2.20 -5.54 -4.33
CA VAL A 78 0.84 -5.97 -4.65
C VAL A 78 -0.05 -4.75 -4.81
N VAL A 79 -0.84 -4.78 -5.87
CA VAL A 79 -1.87 -3.77 -6.15
C VAL A 79 -3.17 -4.21 -5.50
N LEU A 80 -3.75 -3.33 -4.68
CA LEU A 80 -4.99 -3.54 -3.97
C LEU A 80 -6.05 -2.57 -4.54
N SER A 81 -7.21 -3.10 -4.93
CA SER A 81 -8.38 -2.28 -5.18
C SER A 81 -8.92 -1.68 -3.87
N ARG A 82 -9.77 -0.65 -3.94
CA ARG A 82 -10.41 -0.06 -2.74
C ARG A 82 -11.10 -1.12 -1.87
N LEU A 83 -11.84 -2.03 -2.49
CA LEU A 83 -12.53 -3.13 -1.79
C LEU A 83 -11.57 -4.10 -1.09
N ASN A 84 -10.48 -4.46 -1.77
CA ASN A 84 -9.47 -5.36 -1.21
C ASN A 84 -8.72 -4.68 -0.07
N PHE A 85 -8.41 -3.39 -0.21
CA PHE A 85 -7.79 -2.59 0.83
C PHE A 85 -8.67 -2.50 2.09
N GLU A 86 -9.97 -2.20 1.95
CA GLU A 86 -10.89 -2.20 3.10
C GLU A 86 -10.96 -3.55 3.81
N SER A 87 -11.06 -4.63 3.03
CA SER A 87 -11.07 -6.00 3.56
C SER A 87 -9.77 -6.33 4.29
N PHE A 88 -8.64 -5.88 3.73
CA PHE A 88 -7.32 -6.08 4.32
C PHE A 88 -7.17 -5.33 5.64
N MET A 89 -7.55 -4.05 5.65
CA MET A 89 -7.51 -3.26 6.88
C MET A 89 -8.38 -3.87 7.98
N ARG A 90 -9.58 -4.35 7.64
CA ARG A 90 -10.44 -5.03 8.62
C ARG A 90 -9.75 -6.26 9.21
N ASP A 91 -9.16 -7.12 8.38
CA ASP A 91 -8.44 -8.31 8.86
C ASP A 91 -7.23 -7.94 9.73
N LEU A 92 -6.42 -6.98 9.27
CA LEU A 92 -5.26 -6.52 10.01
C LEU A 92 -5.63 -5.95 11.39
N LEU A 93 -6.62 -5.06 11.44
CA LEU A 93 -6.98 -4.34 12.66
C LEU A 93 -7.78 -5.21 13.64
N LEU A 94 -8.73 -6.01 13.13
CA LEU A 94 -9.68 -6.76 13.97
C LEU A 94 -9.22 -8.18 14.29
N VAL A 95 -8.51 -8.85 13.37
CA VAL A 95 -8.10 -10.25 13.54
C VAL A 95 -6.67 -10.33 14.01
N LYS A 96 -5.75 -9.64 13.32
CA LYS A 96 -4.31 -9.72 13.64
C LYS A 96 -3.88 -8.76 14.73
N HIS A 97 -4.72 -7.79 15.06
CA HIS A 97 -4.38 -6.70 15.95
C HIS A 97 -3.10 -5.95 15.51
N TYR A 98 -2.96 -5.74 14.20
CA TYR A 98 -1.84 -5.03 13.59
C TYR A 98 -2.13 -3.53 13.47
N ARG A 99 -1.08 -2.74 13.30
CA ARG A 99 -1.16 -1.32 12.97
C ARG A 99 -1.06 -1.14 11.46
N VAL A 100 -1.74 -0.14 10.92
CA VAL A 100 -1.70 0.19 9.50
C VAL A 100 -1.33 1.66 9.34
N GLU A 101 -0.37 1.94 8.47
CA GLU A 101 -0.01 3.30 8.07
C GLU A 101 -0.30 3.46 6.58
N VAL A 102 -1.15 4.43 6.24
CA VAL A 102 -1.48 4.76 4.86
C VAL A 102 -0.70 6.01 4.46
N TYR A 103 0.19 5.85 3.50
CA TYR A 103 0.98 6.90 2.89
C TYR A 103 0.30 7.40 1.63
N LYS A 104 0.27 8.70 1.41
CA LYS A 104 -0.24 9.33 0.19
C LYS A 104 0.80 10.23 -0.43
N SER A 105 0.86 10.23 -1.76
CA SER A 105 1.74 11.13 -2.48
C SER A 105 1.18 12.55 -2.46
N LYS A 106 1.96 13.53 -1.99
CA LYS A 106 1.60 14.96 -2.00
C LYS A 106 1.44 15.52 -3.41
N SER A 107 2.12 14.93 -4.37
CA SER A 107 2.08 15.32 -5.77
C SER A 107 2.27 14.09 -6.64
N ALA A 108 1.58 14.04 -7.79
CA ALA A 108 1.80 12.97 -8.76
C ALA A 108 3.22 13.04 -9.40
N SER A 109 3.86 14.21 -9.35
CA SER A 109 5.13 14.48 -10.03
C SER A 109 6.35 14.44 -9.10
N LYS A 110 6.15 14.47 -7.79
CA LYS A 110 7.22 14.35 -6.79
C LYS A 110 6.91 13.13 -5.93
N ASN A 111 7.88 12.21 -5.81
CA ASN A 111 7.83 11.03 -4.93
C ASN A 111 7.91 11.42 -3.45
N ASP A 112 7.04 12.35 -3.03
CA ASP A 112 6.96 12.90 -1.69
C ASP A 112 5.75 12.29 -1.00
N TRP A 113 6.01 11.32 -0.14
CA TRP A 113 4.99 10.50 0.51
C TRP A 113 4.85 10.90 1.97
N GLU A 114 3.63 11.21 2.38
CA GLU A 114 3.31 11.52 3.77
C GLU A 114 2.31 10.52 4.34
N ILE A 115 2.32 10.31 5.65
CA ILE A 115 1.32 9.48 6.31
C ILE A 115 0.03 10.28 6.38
N GLU A 116 -0.97 9.86 5.60
CA GLU A 116 -2.31 10.47 5.65
C GLU A 116 -3.12 9.87 6.81
N TYR A 117 -2.98 8.57 7.04
CA TYR A 117 -3.75 7.87 8.08
C TYR A 117 -2.92 6.85 8.85
N LYS A 118 -3.21 6.73 10.14
CA LYS A 118 -2.72 5.65 11.01
C LYS A 118 -3.90 4.97 11.67
N ALA A 119 -3.92 3.64 11.61
CA ALA A 119 -4.93 2.83 12.28
C ALA A 119 -4.23 1.82 13.20
N SER A 120 -4.83 1.58 14.36
CA SER A 120 -4.34 0.62 15.33
C SER A 120 -5.51 -0.04 16.07
N PRO A 121 -5.34 -1.26 16.60
CA PRO A 121 -6.42 -1.95 17.30
C PRO A 121 -6.81 -1.12 18.53
N GLY A 122 -8.06 -0.63 18.54
CA GLY A 122 -8.57 0.27 19.58
C GLY A 122 -8.71 1.74 19.18
N GLN A 123 -8.16 2.18 18.04
CA GLN A 123 -8.47 3.48 17.44
C GLN A 123 -9.17 3.30 16.09
N PRO A 124 -10.44 3.72 15.94
CA PRO A 124 -11.13 3.66 14.66
C PRO A 124 -10.50 4.63 13.66
N PHE A 125 -10.44 4.21 12.39
CA PHE A 125 -10.11 5.08 11.26
C PHE A 125 -11.11 6.25 11.20
N PRO A 126 -10.70 7.49 10.90
CA PRO A 126 -11.64 8.60 10.77
C PRO A 126 -12.62 8.31 9.63
N ALA A 127 -13.87 8.03 9.98
CA ALA A 127 -14.97 7.90 9.04
C ALA A 127 -15.35 9.28 8.53
N GLY A 128 -14.66 9.77 7.50
CA GLY A 128 -14.99 11.03 6.83
C GLY A 128 -13.80 11.98 6.73
N GLY A 129 -13.61 12.52 5.53
CA GLY A 129 -12.55 13.48 5.21
C GLY A 129 -12.56 14.65 6.18
N GLY A 130 -11.42 14.91 6.79
CA GLY A 130 -11.25 15.94 7.79
C GLY A 130 -9.96 15.71 8.55
N ALA A 131 -8.85 16.14 7.93
CA ALA A 131 -7.55 16.19 8.57
C ALA A 131 -7.62 17.08 9.82
N VAL A 132 -7.61 16.45 10.99
CA VAL A 132 -7.07 16.93 12.26
C VAL A 132 -6.61 15.62 12.91
N TRP A 133 -5.34 15.34 13.18
CA TRP A 133 -4.46 15.79 14.27
C TRP A 133 -3.04 15.29 13.91
N GLY A 134 -1.90 15.89 14.24
CA GLY A 134 -1.58 17.07 15.03
C GLY A 134 -0.13 17.47 14.70
N LYS A 135 0.14 18.77 14.70
CA LYS A 135 1.51 19.30 14.78
C LYS A 135 1.99 19.12 16.22
N HIS A 136 3.11 18.44 16.40
CA HIS A 136 4.08 18.77 17.43
C HIS A 136 5.45 18.80 16.78
#